data_AF-K2ARU1-F1
#
_entry.id   AF-K2ARU1-F1
#
_cell.length_a   1.000
_cell.length_b   1.000
_cell.length_c   1.000
_cell.angle_alpha   90.00
_cell.angle_beta   90.00
_cell.angle_gamma   90.00
#
_symmetry.space_group_name_H-M   'P 1'
#
loop_
_entity.id
_entity.type
_entity.pdbx_description
1 polymer ?
#
loop_
_entity_poly.entity_id
_entity_poly.type
_entity_poly.pdbx_seq_one_letter_code
_entity_poly.pdbx_strand_id
1 'polypeptide(L)'
;MKHYFTIFLLIIPTSLFAINSETLKKYPYQLLTNDYGILNKANLKRYTYEVNVEPFTGKFNGLDYWQCYPTKNLSVWYEKQNDDPYEKTERGDAHITIRDTSTTMHDYVPRRSFSSDYAKAKVSTWKHLIKNQQYACIGGIYVSTHKKMKDGKEITEHGWIFENLKTKKGCDSYFSGWCR
;
A
#
# COMPACT_ATOMS: atom_id res chain seq x y z
N MET A 1 -15.42 -28.98 48.38
CA MET A 1 -15.89 -28.22 47.20
C MET A 1 -14.73 -27.35 46.73
N LYS A 2 -14.19 -27.59 45.53
CA LYS A 2 -13.09 -26.79 44.96
C LYS A 2 -13.68 -25.77 44.01
N HIS A 3 -13.62 -24.49 44.38
CA HIS A 3 -13.99 -23.38 43.50
C HIS A 3 -12.83 -23.10 42.53
N TYR A 4 -13.02 -23.46 41.27
CA TYR A 4 -12.12 -23.05 40.20
C TYR A 4 -12.46 -21.61 39.81
N PHE A 5 -11.61 -20.67 40.22
CA PHE A 5 -11.67 -19.28 39.77
C PHE A 5 -11.10 -19.22 38.34
N THR A 6 -11.97 -19.24 37.34
CA THR A 6 -11.61 -19.00 35.95
C THR A 6 -11.31 -17.51 35.79
N ILE A 7 -10.04 -17.14 35.79
CA ILE A 7 -9.60 -15.77 35.48
C ILE A 7 -9.80 -15.54 33.98
N PHE A 8 -10.88 -14.85 33.62
CA PHE A 8 -11.08 -14.30 32.29
C PHE A 8 -10.10 -13.13 32.12
N LEU A 9 -8.93 -13.39 31.55
CA LEU A 9 -8.00 -12.34 31.15
C LEU A 9 -8.69 -11.52 30.05
N LEU A 10 -9.22 -10.35 30.41
CA LEU A 10 -9.67 -9.35 29.45
C LEU A 10 -8.44 -8.93 28.63
N ILE A 11 -8.30 -9.53 27.44
CA ILE A 11 -7.40 -9.03 26.41
C ILE A 11 -8.01 -7.71 25.96
N ILE A 12 -7.70 -6.63 26.68
CA ILE A 12 -7.96 -5.28 26.20
C ILE A 12 -7.15 -5.20 24.89
N PRO A 13 -7.80 -5.07 23.72
CA PRO A 13 -7.06 -4.92 22.49
C PRO A 13 -6.23 -3.66 22.67
N THR A 14 -4.92 -3.83 22.85
CA THR A 14 -3.99 -2.72 22.84
C THR A 14 -4.28 -1.98 21.56
N SER A 15 -4.87 -0.80 21.67
CA SER A 15 -5.08 0.11 20.57
C SER A 15 -3.73 0.19 19.87
N LEU A 16 -3.67 -0.43 18.69
CA LEU A 16 -2.57 -0.25 17.75
C LEU A 16 -2.32 1.25 17.73
N PHE A 17 -1.17 1.70 18.24
CA PHE A 17 -0.86 3.12 18.42
C PHE A 17 -0.86 3.79 17.05
N ALA A 18 -2.04 4.23 16.62
CA ALA A 18 -2.23 5.00 15.41
C ALA A 18 -1.42 6.29 15.51
N ILE A 19 -1.12 6.90 14.36
CA ILE A 19 -0.47 8.20 14.32
C ILE A 19 -1.22 9.18 15.23
N ASN A 20 -0.49 9.92 16.06
CA ASN A 20 -1.10 10.86 16.98
C ASN A 20 -1.81 12.00 16.23
N SER A 21 -2.85 12.55 16.86
CA SER A 21 -3.70 13.58 16.25
C SER A 21 -2.94 14.86 15.87
N GLU A 22 -1.91 15.23 16.63
CA GLU A 22 -1.05 16.38 16.32
C GLU A 22 -0.30 16.21 15.00
N THR A 23 0.18 15.00 14.73
CA THR A 23 0.87 14.67 13.48
C THR A 23 -0.10 14.70 12.30
N LEU A 24 -1.34 14.22 12.47
CA LEU A 24 -2.37 14.33 11.43
C LEU A 24 -2.75 15.79 11.17
N LYS A 25 -2.83 16.65 12.20
CA LYS A 25 -3.05 18.10 11.99
C LYS A 25 -1.94 18.75 11.19
N LYS A 26 -0.68 18.31 11.38
CA LYS A 26 0.47 18.83 10.64
C LYS A 26 0.54 18.32 9.20
N TYR A 27 0.06 17.10 8.94
CA TYR A 27 0.07 16.44 7.63
C TYR A 27 -1.33 15.94 7.27
N PRO A 28 -2.30 16.85 7.03
CA PRO A 28 -3.72 16.52 7.02
C PRO A 28 -4.18 15.70 5.81
N TYR A 29 -3.39 15.63 4.74
CA TYR A 29 -3.84 15.08 3.46
C TYR A 29 -3.11 13.81 3.03
N GLN A 30 -1.92 13.55 3.56
CA GLN A 30 -1.03 12.48 3.07
C GLN A 30 -1.45 11.06 3.49
N LEU A 31 -2.48 10.93 4.32
CA LEU A 31 -3.01 9.65 4.78
C LEU A 31 -4.52 9.62 4.52
N LEU A 32 -4.98 8.68 3.69
CA LEU A 32 -6.38 8.59 3.25
C LEU A 32 -7.21 7.59 4.06
N THR A 33 -6.55 6.76 4.88
CA THR A 33 -7.19 5.71 5.69
C THR A 33 -6.60 5.70 7.11
N ASN A 34 -7.12 4.88 8.01
CA ASN A 34 -6.44 4.63 9.29
C ASN A 34 -5.06 4.00 9.05
N ASP A 35 -4.03 4.38 9.83
CA ASP A 35 -2.67 3.87 9.64
C ASP A 35 -2.39 2.55 10.41
N TYR A 36 -3.26 2.21 11.37
CA TYR A 36 -3.15 1.01 12.21
C TYR A 36 -1.80 0.89 12.97
N GLY A 37 -1.15 2.03 13.27
CA GLY A 37 0.14 2.09 13.94
C GLY A 37 1.30 1.55 13.12
N ILE A 38 1.21 1.62 11.79
CA ILE A 38 2.30 1.24 10.86
C ILE A 38 3.14 2.45 10.48
N LEU A 39 2.48 3.59 10.30
CA LEU A 39 3.15 4.81 9.84
C LEU A 39 3.63 5.64 11.02
N ASN A 40 4.61 6.50 10.76
CA ASN A 40 5.06 7.49 11.71
C ASN A 40 5.13 8.87 11.06
N LYS A 41 5.48 9.88 11.86
CA LYS A 41 5.63 11.27 11.41
C LYS A 41 6.61 11.43 10.24
N ALA A 42 7.70 10.65 10.21
CA ALA A 42 8.68 10.72 9.12
C ALA A 42 8.10 10.18 7.79
N ASN A 43 7.22 9.18 7.85
CA ASN A 43 6.53 8.66 6.66
C ASN A 43 5.60 9.70 6.05
N LEU A 44 4.84 10.45 6.86
CA LEU A 44 3.98 11.52 6.36
C LEU A 44 4.79 12.73 5.85
N LYS A 45 5.81 13.16 6.60
CA LYS A 45 6.67 14.29 6.23
C LYS A 45 7.33 14.10 4.86
N ARG A 46 7.67 12.87 4.48
CA ARG A 46 8.34 12.58 3.21
C ARG A 46 7.51 13.02 2.00
N TYR A 47 6.20 12.85 2.05
CA TYR A 47 5.28 13.25 0.97
C TYR A 47 4.90 14.74 1.01
N THR A 48 5.48 15.51 1.93
CA THR A 48 5.24 16.95 2.06
C THR A 48 6.51 17.78 1.92
N TYR A 49 7.65 17.15 1.67
CA TYR A 49 8.94 17.85 1.63
C TYR A 49 9.05 18.64 0.33
N GLU A 50 9.15 19.97 0.43
CA GLU A 50 9.29 20.89 -0.73
C GLU A 50 8.13 20.84 -1.73
N VAL A 51 6.95 20.34 -1.32
CA VAL A 51 5.77 20.21 -2.16
C VAL A 51 4.57 20.88 -1.50
N ASN A 52 3.76 21.58 -2.30
CA ASN A 52 2.47 22.11 -1.87
C ASN A 52 1.49 20.95 -1.76
N VAL A 53 1.18 20.56 -0.53
CA VAL A 53 0.24 19.46 -0.26
C VAL A 53 -1.20 19.91 -0.45
N GLU A 54 -1.99 19.05 -1.06
CA GLU A 54 -3.40 19.30 -1.33
C GLU A 54 -4.26 18.12 -0.88
N PRO A 55 -5.55 18.34 -0.55
CA PRO A 55 -6.47 17.26 -0.28
C PRO A 55 -6.64 16.35 -1.50
N PHE A 56 -6.82 15.05 -1.26
CA PHE A 56 -7.10 14.10 -2.33
C PHE A 56 -8.45 14.39 -2.98
N THR A 57 -8.47 14.57 -4.30
CA THR A 57 -9.68 14.93 -5.07
C THR A 57 -10.14 13.85 -6.05
N GLY A 58 -9.48 12.69 -6.09
CA GLY A 58 -9.76 11.66 -7.10
C GLY A 58 -9.33 12.06 -8.52
N LYS A 59 -8.46 13.07 -8.64
CA LYS A 59 -7.82 13.52 -9.90
C LYS A 59 -6.31 13.41 -9.78
N PHE A 60 -5.64 13.14 -10.90
CA PHE A 60 -4.17 13.16 -10.94
C PHE A 60 -3.65 14.55 -10.57
N ASN A 61 -2.83 14.63 -9.53
CA ASN A 61 -2.12 15.85 -9.13
C ASN A 61 -0.63 15.61 -8.86
N GLY A 62 -0.11 14.41 -9.16
CA GLY A 62 1.29 14.06 -8.95
C GLY A 62 1.73 13.93 -7.49
N LEU A 63 0.80 14.06 -6.52
CA LEU A 63 1.11 13.95 -5.10
C LEU A 63 1.02 12.50 -4.62
N ASP A 64 1.86 12.18 -3.64
CA ASP A 64 1.90 10.88 -2.98
C ASP A 64 0.96 10.82 -1.77
N TYR A 65 0.25 9.70 -1.66
CA TYR A 65 -0.67 9.42 -0.55
C TYR A 65 -0.44 8.03 0.02
N TRP A 66 -0.55 7.91 1.34
CA TRP A 66 -0.61 6.63 2.04
C TRP A 66 -2.04 6.14 2.18
N GLN A 67 -2.22 4.85 1.94
CA GLN A 67 -3.44 4.10 2.23
C GLN A 67 -3.06 2.77 2.88
N CYS A 68 -3.80 2.35 3.90
CA CYS A 68 -3.50 1.15 4.68
C CYS A 68 -4.70 0.23 4.74
N TYR A 69 -4.44 -1.05 4.50
CA TYR A 69 -5.45 -2.06 4.26
C TYR A 69 -5.15 -3.35 5.03
N PRO A 70 -6.17 -4.16 5.37
CA PRO A 70 -5.96 -5.51 5.86
C PRO A 70 -5.20 -6.34 4.82
N THR A 71 -4.10 -7.00 5.20
CA THR A 71 -3.26 -7.80 4.27
C THR A 71 -4.02 -8.91 3.54
N LYS A 72 -5.08 -9.44 4.14
CA LYS A 72 -5.98 -10.43 3.52
C LYS A 72 -6.67 -9.89 2.25
N ASN A 73 -6.75 -8.58 2.07
CA ASN A 73 -7.32 -7.93 0.89
C ASN A 73 -6.26 -7.62 -0.18
N LEU A 74 -4.97 -7.81 0.12
CA LEU A 74 -3.87 -7.54 -0.79
C LEU A 74 -3.52 -8.78 -1.59
N SER A 75 -3.19 -8.58 -2.86
CA SER A 75 -2.55 -9.56 -3.72
C SER A 75 -1.35 -8.91 -4.39
N VAL A 76 -0.23 -9.62 -4.39
CA VAL A 76 0.99 -9.16 -5.07
C VAL A 76 1.40 -10.17 -6.12
N TRP A 77 1.64 -9.68 -7.32
CA TRP A 77 1.87 -10.48 -8.51
C TRP A 77 2.72 -9.70 -9.49
N TYR A 78 3.21 -10.36 -10.55
CA TYR A 78 3.90 -9.67 -11.63
C TYR A 78 3.33 -10.10 -12.96
N GLU A 79 3.32 -9.17 -13.91
CA GLU A 79 2.99 -9.40 -15.30
C GLU A 79 4.27 -9.40 -16.12
N LYS A 80 4.37 -10.32 -17.09
CA LYS A 80 5.42 -10.25 -18.11
C LYS A 80 4.97 -9.26 -19.17
N GLN A 81 5.83 -8.30 -19.48
CA GLN A 81 5.65 -7.41 -20.61
C GLN A 81 6.30 -8.02 -21.85
N ASN A 82 5.86 -7.59 -23.03
CA ASN A 82 6.51 -7.97 -24.28
C ASN A 82 7.97 -7.52 -24.28
N ASP A 83 8.84 -8.30 -24.92
CA ASP A 83 10.27 -7.98 -25.02
C ASP A 83 10.48 -6.58 -25.57
N ASP A 84 11.35 -5.81 -24.90
CA ASP A 84 11.85 -4.55 -25.44
C ASP A 84 12.71 -4.88 -26.67
N PRO A 85 12.34 -4.41 -27.88
CA PRO A 85 13.04 -4.77 -29.11
C PRO A 85 14.49 -4.27 -29.14
N TYR A 86 14.87 -3.34 -28.25
CA TYR A 86 16.21 -2.78 -28.16
C TYR A 86 17.05 -3.47 -27.08
N GLU A 87 16.45 -3.75 -25.92
CA GLU A 87 17.20 -4.33 -24.79
C GLU A 87 17.25 -5.86 -24.78
N LYS A 88 16.46 -6.56 -25.61
CA LYS A 88 16.42 -8.04 -25.70
C LYS A 88 16.30 -8.75 -24.35
N THR A 89 15.72 -8.06 -23.37
CA THR A 89 15.58 -8.54 -22.00
C THR A 89 14.10 -8.59 -21.67
N GLU A 90 13.63 -9.73 -21.15
CA GLU A 90 12.23 -9.89 -20.75
C GLU A 90 11.90 -8.87 -19.66
N ARG A 91 10.90 -8.04 -19.93
CA ARG A 91 10.44 -7.01 -19.01
C ARG A 91 9.26 -7.52 -18.18
N GLY A 92 9.05 -6.92 -17.03
CA GLY A 92 7.87 -7.21 -16.22
C GLY A 92 7.52 -6.09 -15.25
N ASP A 93 6.24 -6.06 -14.90
CA ASP A 93 5.68 -5.09 -13.97
C ASP A 93 5.27 -5.82 -12.70
N ALA A 94 5.65 -5.29 -11.53
CA ALA A 94 5.24 -5.84 -10.24
C ALA A 94 4.05 -5.05 -9.70
N HIS A 95 2.95 -5.75 -9.41
CA HIS A 95 1.67 -5.17 -9.02
C HIS A 95 1.34 -5.43 -7.56
N ILE A 96 0.64 -4.48 -6.95
CA ILE A 96 -0.09 -4.66 -5.70
C ILE A 96 -1.55 -4.33 -5.96
N THR A 97 -2.42 -5.33 -5.93
CA THR A 97 -3.87 -5.14 -6.06
C THR A 97 -4.51 -5.22 -4.68
N ILE A 98 -5.39 -4.29 -4.36
CA ILE A 98 -6.19 -4.27 -3.13
C ILE A 98 -7.66 -4.36 -3.49
N ARG A 99 -8.36 -5.32 -2.89
CA ARG A 99 -9.83 -5.37 -2.92
C ARG A 99 -10.39 -4.62 -1.72
N ASP A 100 -10.85 -3.40 -1.94
CA ASP A 100 -11.43 -2.56 -0.88
C ASP A 100 -12.86 -2.99 -0.56
N THR A 101 -13.68 -3.14 -1.60
CA THR A 101 -15.05 -3.66 -1.51
C THR A 101 -15.27 -4.77 -2.54
N SER A 102 -16.51 -5.30 -2.65
CA SER A 102 -16.85 -6.26 -3.70
C SER A 102 -16.79 -5.66 -5.11
N THR A 103 -16.85 -4.33 -5.24
CA THR A 103 -16.90 -3.60 -6.52
C THR A 103 -15.79 -2.55 -6.65
N THR A 104 -14.96 -2.35 -5.64
CA THR A 104 -13.86 -1.37 -5.66
C THR A 104 -12.53 -2.06 -5.47
N MET A 105 -11.58 -1.73 -6.34
CA MET A 105 -10.20 -2.18 -6.24
C MET A 105 -9.20 -1.07 -6.52
N HIS A 106 -7.99 -1.24 -5.99
CA HIS A 106 -6.85 -0.38 -6.27
C HIS A 106 -5.78 -1.25 -6.91
N ASP A 107 -5.11 -0.74 -7.94
CA ASP A 107 -3.95 -1.39 -8.54
C ASP A 107 -2.76 -0.44 -8.52
N TYR A 108 -1.67 -0.87 -7.90
CA TYR A 108 -0.43 -0.12 -7.80
C TYR A 108 0.60 -0.75 -8.73
N VAL A 109 1.06 0.03 -9.69
CA VAL A 109 1.98 -0.39 -10.76
C VAL A 109 3.30 0.38 -10.65
N PRO A 110 4.43 -0.15 -11.16
CA PRO A 110 5.68 0.58 -11.10
C PRO A 110 5.67 1.77 -12.07
N ARG A 111 6.51 2.78 -11.81
CA ARG A 111 6.69 3.93 -12.72
C ARG A 111 7.17 3.52 -14.11
N ARG A 112 7.94 2.43 -14.18
CA ARG A 112 8.54 1.87 -15.38
C ARG A 112 8.65 0.37 -15.22
N SER A 113 8.60 -0.36 -16.33
CA SER A 113 8.86 -1.79 -16.33
C SER A 113 10.27 -2.12 -15.91
N PHE A 114 10.38 -3.20 -15.15
CA PHE A 114 11.65 -3.76 -14.69
C PHE A 114 12.09 -4.89 -15.61
N SER A 115 13.28 -5.45 -15.37
CA SER A 115 13.52 -6.82 -15.82
C SER A 115 12.58 -7.78 -15.09
N SER A 116 12.15 -8.86 -15.75
CA SER A 116 11.28 -9.87 -15.15
C SER A 116 11.82 -10.41 -13.82
N ASP A 117 13.14 -10.60 -13.72
CA ASP A 117 13.75 -11.13 -12.50
C ASP A 117 13.69 -10.13 -11.34
N TYR A 118 13.86 -8.84 -11.61
CA TYR A 118 13.67 -7.81 -10.59
C TYR A 118 12.20 -7.68 -10.18
N ALA A 119 11.25 -7.77 -11.13
CA ALA A 119 9.82 -7.80 -10.81
C ALA A 119 9.45 -8.99 -9.90
N LYS A 120 9.95 -10.20 -10.22
CA LYS A 120 9.79 -11.40 -9.36
C LYS A 120 10.38 -11.19 -7.97
N ALA A 121 11.59 -10.62 -7.89
CA ALA A 121 12.25 -10.32 -6.63
C ALA A 121 11.44 -9.33 -5.78
N LYS A 122 10.91 -8.26 -6.40
CA LYS A 122 10.01 -7.29 -5.74
C LYS A 122 8.77 -7.95 -5.17
N VAL A 123 8.07 -8.78 -5.96
CA VAL A 123 6.90 -9.53 -5.48
C VAL A 123 7.26 -10.47 -4.32
N SER A 124 8.40 -11.15 -4.39
CA SER A 124 8.88 -12.02 -3.30
C SER A 124 9.11 -11.21 -2.00
N THR A 125 9.75 -10.05 -2.10
CA THR A 125 9.96 -9.13 -0.97
C THR A 125 8.63 -8.67 -0.39
N TRP A 126 7.67 -8.26 -1.21
CA TRP A 126 6.35 -7.85 -0.74
C TRP A 126 5.59 -8.99 -0.06
N LYS A 127 5.62 -10.21 -0.62
CA LYS A 127 5.06 -11.40 0.03
C LYS A 127 5.68 -11.64 1.40
N HIS A 128 7.00 -11.50 1.52
CA HIS A 128 7.70 -11.66 2.79
C HIS A 128 7.27 -10.59 3.83
N LEU A 129 7.15 -9.33 3.40
CA LEU A 129 6.74 -8.22 4.25
C LEU A 129 5.31 -8.39 4.76
N ILE A 130 4.35 -8.78 3.91
CA ILE A 130 2.94 -8.92 4.31
C ILE A 130 2.65 -10.23 5.06
N LYS A 131 3.50 -11.25 4.93
CA LYS A 131 3.31 -12.55 5.61
C LYS A 131 3.20 -12.37 7.12
N ASN A 132 2.10 -12.88 7.68
CA ASN A 132 1.75 -12.81 9.11
C ASN A 132 1.58 -11.38 9.65
N GLN A 133 1.34 -10.39 8.79
CA GLN A 133 0.95 -9.04 9.21
C GLN A 133 -0.55 -8.88 9.03
N GLN A 134 -1.22 -8.17 9.94
CA GLN A 134 -2.67 -7.92 9.82
C GLN A 134 -2.98 -6.79 8.83
N TYR A 135 -2.12 -5.78 8.78
CA TYR A 135 -2.26 -4.58 7.95
C TYR A 135 -0.96 -4.27 7.21
N ALA A 136 -1.08 -3.61 6.07
CA ALA A 136 0.02 -3.01 5.32
C ALA A 136 -0.42 -1.63 4.81
N CYS A 137 0.53 -0.69 4.75
CA CYS A 137 0.35 0.62 4.15
C CYS A 137 1.07 0.67 2.81
N ILE A 138 0.38 1.13 1.78
CA ILE A 138 0.92 1.36 0.45
C ILE A 138 0.90 2.86 0.17
N GLY A 139 2.04 3.38 -0.25
CA GLY A 139 2.21 4.75 -0.70
C GLY A 139 2.26 4.81 -2.22
N GLY A 140 1.59 5.79 -2.80
CA GLY A 140 1.61 5.97 -4.26
C GLY A 140 0.92 7.23 -4.76
N ILE A 141 1.08 7.47 -6.06
CA ILE A 141 0.47 8.58 -6.78
C ILE A 141 -0.78 8.08 -7.48
N TYR A 142 -1.92 8.69 -7.23
CA TYR A 142 -3.15 8.37 -7.95
C TYR A 142 -3.06 8.79 -9.42
N VAL A 143 -3.43 7.91 -10.34
CA VAL A 143 -3.40 8.16 -11.79
C VAL A 143 -4.80 8.40 -12.34
N SER A 144 -5.69 7.42 -12.16
CA SER A 144 -6.98 7.40 -12.83
C SER A 144 -7.95 6.44 -12.15
N THR A 145 -9.23 6.55 -12.51
CA THR A 145 -10.24 5.56 -12.17
C THR A 145 -10.85 5.02 -13.44
N HIS A 146 -10.96 3.70 -13.53
CA HIS A 146 -11.60 3.00 -14.64
C HIS A 146 -12.76 2.16 -14.13
N LYS A 147 -13.84 2.14 -14.89
CA LYS A 147 -14.94 1.19 -14.69
C LYS A 147 -14.78 0.05 -15.69
N LYS A 148 -14.81 -1.19 -15.20
CA LYS A 148 -14.72 -2.39 -16.04
C LYS A 148 -15.77 -3.40 -15.64
N MET A 149 -16.31 -4.12 -16.63
CA MET A 149 -17.20 -5.25 -16.37
C MET A 149 -16.37 -6.50 -16.12
N LYS A 150 -16.59 -7.16 -14.98
CA LYS A 150 -15.96 -8.45 -14.64
C LYS A 150 -17.03 -9.39 -14.10
N ASP A 151 -17.19 -10.55 -14.73
CA ASP A 151 -18.17 -11.56 -14.34
C ASP A 151 -19.60 -11.00 -14.18
N GLY A 152 -20.00 -10.11 -15.09
CA GLY A 152 -21.31 -9.45 -15.08
C GLY A 152 -21.49 -8.34 -14.04
N LYS A 153 -20.45 -7.97 -13.30
CA LYS A 153 -20.46 -6.86 -12.32
C LYS A 153 -19.59 -5.71 -12.77
N GLU A 154 -20.06 -4.47 -12.58
CA GLU A 154 -19.23 -3.28 -12.73
C GLU A 154 -18.24 -3.20 -11.56
N ILE A 155 -16.96 -3.10 -11.88
CA ILE A 155 -15.86 -2.91 -10.95
C ILE A 155 -15.25 -1.53 -11.20
N THR A 156 -15.10 -0.75 -10.15
CA THR A 156 -14.33 0.50 -10.12
C THR A 156 -12.90 0.17 -9.71
N GLU A 157 -11.94 0.45 -10.59
CA GLU A 157 -10.51 0.28 -10.35
C GLU A 157 -9.82 1.64 -10.29
N HIS A 158 -9.18 1.92 -9.15
CA HIS A 158 -8.32 3.08 -8.96
C HIS A 158 -6.87 2.70 -9.29
N GLY A 159 -6.29 3.32 -10.31
CA GLY A 159 -4.89 3.12 -10.70
C GLY A 159 -3.95 4.03 -9.93
N TRP A 160 -2.84 3.46 -9.46
CA TRP A 160 -1.81 4.14 -8.68
C TRP A 160 -0.42 3.80 -9.20
N ILE A 161 0.50 4.75 -9.13
CA ILE A 161 1.93 4.50 -9.25
C ILE A 161 2.46 4.13 -7.87
N PHE A 162 3.10 2.97 -7.76
CA PHE A 162 3.69 2.47 -6.53
C PHE A 162 4.94 3.26 -6.13
N GLU A 163 4.98 3.70 -4.86
CA GLU A 163 6.18 4.25 -4.23
C GLU A 163 6.71 3.38 -3.10
N ASN A 164 5.84 2.93 -2.20
CA ASN A 164 6.26 2.26 -0.99
C ASN A 164 5.26 1.21 -0.51
N LEU A 165 5.76 0.14 0.10
CA LEU A 165 4.99 -0.78 0.93
C LEU A 165 5.62 -0.77 2.33
N LYS A 166 4.81 -0.61 3.37
CA LYS A 166 5.24 -0.65 4.76
C LYS A 166 4.33 -1.51 5.61
N THR A 167 4.95 -2.28 6.50
CA THR A 167 4.31 -3.09 7.53
C THR A 167 5.05 -2.86 8.85
N LYS A 168 4.59 -3.47 9.95
CA LYS A 168 5.37 -3.49 11.19
C LYS A 168 6.66 -4.30 11.08
N LYS A 169 6.73 -5.26 10.15
CA LYS A 169 7.92 -6.08 9.89
C LYS A 169 9.02 -5.28 9.16
N GLY A 170 8.65 -4.33 8.31
CA GLY A 170 9.62 -3.60 7.50
C GLY A 170 8.96 -2.83 6.35
N CYS A 171 9.80 -2.35 5.43
CA CYS A 171 9.39 -1.50 4.32
C CYS A 171 10.18 -1.85 3.06
N ASP A 172 9.54 -1.73 1.89
CA ASP A 172 10.19 -1.71 0.58
C ASP A 172 9.72 -0.48 -0.20
N SER A 173 10.60 0.08 -1.04
CA SER A 173 10.33 1.28 -1.81
C SER A 173 10.83 1.19 -3.24
N TYR A 174 10.19 1.97 -4.13
CA TYR A 174 10.63 2.16 -5.49
C TYR A 174 11.99 2.88 -5.52
N PHE A 175 12.11 4.00 -4.82
CA PHE A 175 13.37 4.73 -4.65
C PHE A 175 14.16 4.23 -3.44
N SER A 176 15.46 3.99 -3.65
CA SER A 176 16.37 3.59 -2.56
C SER A 176 16.39 4.64 -1.43
N GLY A 177 16.43 4.18 -0.18
CA GLY A 177 16.53 5.04 1.00
C GLY A 177 15.22 5.67 1.49
N TRP A 178 14.08 5.41 0.84
CA TRP A 178 12.77 5.93 1.28
C TRP A 178 12.15 5.13 2.43
N CYS A 179 12.66 3.92 2.66
CA CYS A 179 12.34 3.07 3.81
C CYS A 179 13.35 3.25 4.96
N ARG A 180 13.46 4.48 5.48
CA ARG A 180 14.18 4.82 6.72
C ARG A 180 13.19 5.19 7.82
#